data_AF-A0A968QJH0-F1
#
_entry.id   AF-A0A968QJH0-F1
#
_cell.length_a   1.000
_cell.length_b   1.000
_cell.length_c   1.000
_cell.angle_alpha   90.00
_cell.angle_beta   90.00
_cell.angle_gamma   90.00
#
_symmetry.space_group_name_H-M   'P 1'
#
loop_
_entity.id
_entity.type
_entity.pdbx_description
1 polymer ?
#
loop_
_entity_poly.entity_id
_entity_poly.type
_entity_poly.pdbx_seq_one_letter_code
_entity_poly.pdbx_strand_id
1 'polypeptide(L)' 'PRGFAFVEMESEANEDKAIEALDGAEWMNRQLKVNKARPREDRSGGRNNRF' A
#
# COMPACT_ATOMS: atom_id res chain seq x y z
N PRO A 1 5.30 8.29 -12.75
CA PRO A 1 5.30 6.83 -12.44
C PRO A 1 4.38 6.52 -11.25
N ARG A 2 3.66 5.40 -11.27
CA ARG A 2 2.80 4.99 -10.14
C ARG A 2 3.71 4.49 -9.01
N GLY A 3 3.72 5.18 -7.87
CA GLY A 3 4.65 4.93 -6.76
C GLY A 3 4.06 4.05 -5.66
N PHE A 4 3.66 2.83 -5.99
CA PHE A 4 3.20 1.83 -5.03
C PHE A 4 3.82 0.47 -5.34
N ALA A 5 4.01 -0.34 -4.31
CA ALA A 5 4.47 -1.72 -4.41
C ALA A 5 3.74 -2.56 -3.36
N PHE A 6 3.65 -3.86 -3.60
CA PHE A 6 3.24 -4.85 -2.60
C PHE A 6 4.47 -5.70 -2.29
N VAL A 7 4.71 -5.92 -1.01
CA VAL A 7 5.81 -6.76 -0.53
C VAL A 7 5.19 -7.86 0.31
N GLU A 8 5.53 -9.10 0.00
CA GLU A 8 5.12 -10.26 0.77
C GLU A 8 6.20 -10.56 1.81
N MET A 9 5.77 -10.75 3.06
CA MET A 9 6.63 -11.02 4.20
C MET A 9 6.32 -12.41 4.75
N GLU A 10 7.33 -13.13 5.23
CA GLU A 10 7.19 -14.51 5.71
C GLU A 10 6.35 -14.62 7.00
N SER A 11 6.30 -13.56 7.80
CA SER A 11 5.51 -13.53 9.03
C SER A 11 4.91 -12.15 9.32
N GLU A 12 3.80 -12.14 10.04
CA GLU A 12 3.14 -10.91 10.50
C GLU A 12 4.04 -10.07 11.42
N ALA A 13 4.85 -10.72 12.27
CA ALA A 13 5.83 -10.01 13.10
C ALA A 13 6.90 -9.27 12.27
N ASN A 14 7.26 -9.79 11.09
CA ASN A 14 8.17 -9.11 10.17
C ASN A 14 7.48 -7.96 9.42
N GLU A 15 6.18 -8.11 9.13
CA GLU A 15 5.34 -7.04 8.57
C GLU A 15 5.26 -5.84 9.52
N ASP A 16 4.92 -6.07 10.78
CA ASP A 16 4.76 -5.00 11.78
C ASP A 16 6.07 -4.23 12.01
N LYS A 17 7.19 -4.94 12.15
CA LYS A 17 8.52 -4.33 12.27
C LYS A 17 8.89 -3.48 11.05
N ALA A 18 8.54 -3.94 9.85
CA ALA A 18 8.81 -3.20 8.63
C ALA A 18 7.94 -1.93 8.54
N ILE A 19 6.66 -2.01 8.95
CA ILE A 19 5.78 -0.85 9.04
C ILE A 19 6.35 0.17 10.03
N GLU A 20 6.67 -0.23 11.26
CA GLU A 20 7.20 0.68 12.29
C GLU A 20 8.51 1.37 11.87
N ALA A 21 9.39 0.65 11.15
CA ALA A 21 10.69 1.18 10.76
C ALA A 21 10.66 2.06 9.50
N LEU A 22 9.72 1.81 8.58
CA LEU A 22 9.72 2.41 7.24
C LEU A 22 8.56 3.38 6.99
N ASP A 23 7.48 3.32 7.78
CA ASP A 23 6.39 4.28 7.66
C ASP A 23 6.85 5.67 8.10
N GLY A 24 6.66 6.66 7.22
CA GLY A 24 7.12 8.04 7.45
C GLY A 24 8.60 8.27 7.15
N ALA A 25 9.37 7.23 6.83
CA ALA A 25 10.77 7.37 6.44
C ALA A 25 10.89 8.16 5.12
N GLU A 26 11.93 9.00 5.02
CA GLU A 26 12.20 9.77 3.81
C GLU A 26 13.12 8.98 2.88
N TRP A 27 12.66 8.74 1.65
CA TRP A 27 13.42 8.07 0.60
C TRP A 27 13.38 8.87 -0.69
N MET A 28 14.55 9.24 -1.21
CA MET A 28 14.67 10.04 -2.44
C MET A 28 13.81 11.31 -2.40
N ASN A 29 13.86 12.05 -1.28
CA ASN A 29 13.08 13.28 -1.06
C ASN A 29 11.55 13.06 -1.13
N ARG A 30 11.08 11.87 -0.73
CA ARG A 30 9.67 11.49 -0.66
C ARG A 30 9.42 10.71 0.63
N GLN A 31 8.36 11.05 1.35
CA GLN A 31 7.92 10.23 2.47
C GLN A 31 7.31 8.92 1.97
N LEU A 32 7.76 7.82 2.56
CA LEU A 32 7.18 6.51 2.36
C LEU A 32 5.99 6.31 3.28
N LYS A 33 4.99 5.63 2.74
CA LYS A 33 3.82 5.19 3.50
C LYS A 33 3.78 3.68 3.44
N VAL A 34 3.97 3.02 4.57
CA VAL A 34 4.02 1.55 4.68
C VAL A 34 2.88 1.11 5.58
N ASN A 35 1.99 0.27 5.06
CA ASN A 35 0.77 -0.16 5.76
C ASN A 35 0.47 -1.60 5.42
N LYS A 36 -0.26 -2.27 6.31
CA LYS A 36 -0.80 -3.61 6.10
C LYS A 36 -1.56 -3.69 4.77
N ALA A 37 -1.23 -4.69 3.97
CA ALA A 37 -1.88 -4.88 2.68
C ALA A 37 -3.37 -5.18 2.89
N ARG A 38 -4.25 -4.34 2.31
CA ARG A 38 -5.70 -4.56 2.34
C ARG A 38 -6.15 -5.20 1.04
N PRO A 39 -7.10 -6.14 1.07
CA PRO A 39 -7.73 -6.65 -0.15
C PRO A 39 -8.19 -5.49 -1.00
N ARG A 40 -7.96 -5.60 -2.31
CA ARG A 40 -8.41 -4.58 -3.24
C ARG A 40 -9.94 -4.59 -3.23
N GLU A 41 -10.53 -3.52 -2.70
CA GLU A 41 -11.98 -3.35 -2.74
C GLU A 41 -12.44 -3.45 -4.19
N ASP A 42 -13.42 -4.31 -4.42
CA ASP A 42 -13.97 -4.53 -5.75
C ASP A 42 -14.58 -3.20 -6.19
N ARG A 43 -13.99 -2.57 -7.22
CA ARG A 43 -14.51 -1.32 -7.78
C ARG A 43 -15.74 -1.62 -8.63
N SER A 44 -16.75 -2.26 -8.03
CA SER A 44 -18.10 -2.39 -8.57
C SER A 44 -18.86 -1.08 -8.34
N GLY A 45 -18.36 0.00 -8.95
CA GLY A 45 -19.01 1.32 -8.98
C GLY A 45 -19.33 1.67 -10.42
N GLY A 46 -20.58 1.42 -10.81
CA GLY A 46 -21.05 1.41 -12.18
C GLY A 46 -20.72 2.65 -12.99
N ARG A 47 -20.17 2.43 -14.20
CA ARG A 47 -20.32 3.39 -15.30
C ARG A 47 -21.73 3.21 -15.82
N ASN A 48 -22.66 3.84 -15.12
CA ASN A 48 -24.02 4.02 -15.59
C ASN A 48 -23.95 4.74 -16.93
N ASN A 49 -24.45 4.03 -17.94
CA ASN A 49 -24.62 4.41 -19.31
C ASN A 49 -25.18 5.84 -19.42
N ARG A 50 -24.37 6.80 -19.87
CA ARG A 50 -24.85 8.11 -20.35
C ARG A 50 -24.68 8.14 -21.86
N PHE A 51 -25.62 7.51 -22.55
CA PHE A 51 -25.97 7.77 -23.93
C PHE A 51 -27.44 8.18 -23.95
#